data_AF-V5RXK8-F1
#
_entry.id   AF-V5RXK8-F1
#
_cell.length_a   1.000
_cell.length_b   1.000
_cell.length_c   1.000
_cell.angle_alpha   90.00
_cell.angle_beta   90.00
_cell.angle_gamma   90.00
#
_symmetry.space_group_name_H-M   'P 1'
#
loop_
_entity.id
_entity.type
_entity.pdbx_description
1 polymer ?
#
loop_
_entity_poly.entity_id
_entity_poly.type
_entity_poly.pdbx_seq_one_letter_code
_entity_poly.pdbx_strand_id
1 'polypeptide(L)'
;MKKHATQNGSAHVIIIAILVIVLVGALGWIFWQNLKRDTTPSNTEQSSGQPKKTEKPAVKLLDGSIDKDFGTTLTFKYPETWQYKSSVSGSKTDGNWIEEISLTSPSKKYVVSYRVGKGGGVGGICIPEDTGTIAATSYQMLDGFPSVSYVEIGYKGTPTNSTPEGGYIGLLSTNIAKKLKPGDSICDIGLNAISLSDRDFVQTLAMKINISDPPTSYDQFKPLLGGEEYDQAKAILLSTTH
;
A
#
# COMPACT_ATOMS: atom_id res chain seq x y z
N MET A 1 66.67 29.83 -19.70
CA MET A 1 66.18 28.97 -18.59
C MET A 1 65.04 28.12 -19.11
N LYS A 2 65.25 26.80 -19.30
CA LYS A 2 64.22 25.87 -19.80
C LYS A 2 63.43 25.32 -18.61
N LYS A 3 62.11 25.54 -18.58
CA LYS A 3 61.20 24.96 -17.58
C LYS A 3 60.82 23.55 -18.02
N HIS A 4 61.13 22.55 -17.20
CA HIS A 4 60.60 21.20 -17.35
C HIS A 4 59.20 21.13 -16.74
N ALA A 5 58.20 20.77 -17.54
CA ALA A 5 56.86 20.45 -17.07
C ALA A 5 56.86 18.99 -16.58
N THR A 6 56.66 18.79 -15.27
CA THR A 6 56.48 17.47 -14.67
C THR A 6 55.04 17.01 -14.87
N GLN A 7 54.87 15.96 -15.68
CA GLN A 7 53.59 15.39 -16.05
C GLN A 7 53.14 14.35 -15.00
N ASN A 8 52.44 14.80 -13.95
CA ASN A 8 51.87 13.95 -12.89
C ASN A 8 50.52 13.30 -13.28
N GLY A 9 50.40 12.74 -14.49
CA GLY A 9 49.13 12.26 -15.04
C GLY A 9 48.82 10.77 -14.88
N SER A 10 49.82 9.91 -14.63
CA SER A 10 49.65 8.45 -14.79
C SER A 10 49.33 7.68 -13.50
N ALA A 11 49.70 8.20 -12.32
CA ALA A 11 49.59 7.42 -11.08
C ALA A 11 48.14 7.34 -10.55
N HIS A 12 47.34 8.39 -10.75
CA HIS A 12 45.96 8.44 -10.25
C HIS A 12 45.04 7.40 -10.92
N VAL A 13 45.24 7.14 -12.22
CA VAL A 13 44.41 6.20 -12.98
C VAL A 13 44.59 4.76 -12.48
N ILE A 14 45.82 4.39 -12.11
CA ILE A 14 46.13 3.05 -11.60
C ILE A 14 45.45 2.81 -10.24
N ILE A 15 45.45 3.82 -9.35
CA ILE A 15 44.81 3.71 -8.03
C ILE A 15 43.30 3.52 -8.17
N ILE A 16 42.65 4.26 -9.08
CA ILE A 16 41.20 4.13 -9.31
C ILE A 16 40.86 2.75 -9.87
N ALA A 17 41.66 2.21 -10.81
CA ALA A 17 41.43 0.88 -11.39
C ALA A 17 41.49 -0.23 -10.32
N ILE A 18 42.45 -0.16 -9.40
CA ILE A 18 42.57 -1.14 -8.30
C ILE A 18 41.35 -1.04 -7.36
N LEU A 19 40.90 0.18 -7.03
CA LEU A 19 39.75 0.42 -6.17
C LEU A 19 38.46 -0.19 -6.74
N VAL A 20 38.24 -0.06 -8.05
CA VAL A 20 37.06 -0.63 -8.72
C VAL A 20 37.09 -2.15 -8.69
N ILE A 21 38.25 -2.79 -8.93
CA ILE A 21 38.39 -4.25 -8.90
C ILE A 21 38.09 -4.80 -7.50
N VAL A 22 38.59 -4.15 -6.44
CA VAL A 22 38.31 -4.54 -5.05
C VAL A 22 36.82 -4.44 -4.73
N LEU A 23 36.16 -3.38 -5.21
CA LEU A 23 34.74 -3.13 -4.94
C LEU A 23 33.83 -4.16 -5.65
N VAL A 24 34.15 -4.52 -6.91
CA VAL A 24 33.44 -5.57 -7.64
C VAL A 24 33.64 -6.95 -6.98
N GLY A 25 34.86 -7.24 -6.52
CA GLY A 25 35.16 -8.48 -5.79
C GLY A 25 34.37 -8.61 -4.48
N ALA A 26 34.29 -7.53 -3.70
CA ALA A 26 33.53 -7.49 -2.45
C ALA A 26 32.03 -7.72 -2.68
N LEU A 27 31.45 -7.11 -3.72
CA LEU A 27 30.05 -7.33 -4.09
C LEU A 27 29.81 -8.78 -4.51
N GLY A 28 30.67 -9.34 -5.36
CA GLY A 28 30.57 -10.75 -5.77
C GLY A 28 30.62 -11.73 -4.59
N TRP A 29 31.47 -11.44 -3.59
CA TRP A 29 31.59 -12.25 -2.38
C TRP A 29 30.30 -12.26 -1.53
N ILE A 30 29.65 -11.10 -1.35
CA ILE A 30 28.40 -11.00 -0.59
C ILE A 30 27.28 -11.79 -1.27
N PHE A 31 27.15 -11.67 -2.60
CA PHE A 31 26.17 -12.45 -3.36
C PHE A 31 26.42 -13.97 -3.26
N TRP A 32 27.69 -14.40 -3.30
CA TRP A 32 28.06 -15.81 -3.16
C TRP A 32 27.72 -16.39 -1.78
N GLN A 33 27.92 -15.62 -0.70
CA GLN A 33 27.51 -16.05 0.64
C GLN A 33 25.99 -16.18 0.78
N ASN A 34 25.23 -15.30 0.11
CA ASN A 34 23.78 -15.36 0.17
C ASN A 34 23.23 -16.58 -0.59
N LEU A 35 23.83 -16.93 -1.73
CA LEU A 35 23.43 -18.10 -2.53
C LEU A 35 23.69 -19.44 -1.80
N LYS A 36 24.72 -19.52 -0.94
CA LYS A 36 25.07 -20.75 -0.21
C LYS A 36 24.23 -21.01 1.04
N ARG A 37 23.40 -20.06 1.47
CA ARG A 37 22.55 -20.22 2.66
C ARG A 37 21.32 -21.10 2.44
N ASP A 38 20.97 -21.40 1.18
CA ASP A 38 19.77 -22.19 0.86
C ASP A 38 20.02 -23.70 0.69
N THR A 39 21.21 -24.20 1.02
CA THR A 39 21.53 -25.63 0.95
C THR A 39 22.14 -26.15 2.25
N THR A 40 21.31 -26.26 3.29
CA THR A 40 21.59 -27.19 4.38
C THR A 40 20.75 -28.45 4.15
N PRO A 41 21.34 -29.58 3.71
CA PRO A 41 20.67 -30.87 3.80
C PRO A 41 20.66 -31.29 5.28
N SER A 42 19.56 -31.02 5.97
CA SER A 42 19.32 -31.58 7.30
C SER A 42 18.89 -33.04 7.15
N ASN A 43 19.87 -33.94 7.19
CA ASN A 43 19.64 -35.35 7.47
C ASN A 43 19.34 -35.50 8.97
N THR A 44 18.06 -35.39 9.30
CA THR A 44 17.51 -35.98 10.52
C THR A 44 16.40 -36.93 10.08
N GLU A 45 16.66 -38.23 10.20
CA GLU A 45 15.62 -39.25 10.22
C GLU A 45 14.69 -38.97 11.40
N GLN A 46 13.67 -38.17 11.16
CA GLN A 46 12.55 -37.96 12.07
C GLN A 46 11.30 -38.25 11.26
N SER A 47 10.66 -39.36 11.62
CA SER A 47 9.36 -39.84 11.18
C SER A 47 8.52 -38.75 10.50
N SER A 48 8.30 -38.94 9.20
CA SER A 48 7.42 -38.13 8.35
C SER A 48 5.95 -38.30 8.79
N GLY A 49 5.64 -37.79 9.97
CA GLY A 49 4.32 -37.28 10.27
C GLY A 49 4.18 -35.97 9.50
N GLN A 50 3.73 -36.07 8.25
CA GLN A 50 3.27 -34.94 7.46
C GLN A 50 2.46 -34.04 8.40
N PRO A 51 2.88 -32.78 8.68
CA PRO A 51 2.15 -31.93 9.60
C PRO A 51 0.73 -31.87 9.06
N LYS A 52 -0.20 -32.48 9.81
CA LYS A 52 -1.60 -32.52 9.48
C LYS A 52 -1.98 -31.07 9.28
N LYS A 53 -2.13 -30.65 8.02
CA LYS A 53 -2.55 -29.31 7.64
C LYS A 53 -3.87 -29.14 8.37
N THR A 54 -3.83 -28.50 9.53
CA THR A 54 -5.04 -28.17 10.28
C THR A 54 -5.78 -27.25 9.34
N GLU A 55 -6.74 -27.82 8.61
CA GLU A 55 -7.64 -27.05 7.75
C GLU A 55 -8.30 -26.05 8.67
N LYS A 56 -7.82 -24.81 8.58
CA LYS A 56 -8.46 -23.70 9.25
C LYS A 56 -9.91 -23.71 8.75
N PRO A 57 -10.90 -23.75 9.65
CA PRO A 57 -12.29 -23.82 9.23
C PRO A 57 -12.57 -22.70 8.23
N ALA A 58 -13.22 -23.04 7.13
CA ALA A 58 -13.52 -22.09 6.06
C ALA A 58 -14.34 -20.93 6.66
N VAL A 59 -13.78 -19.72 6.61
CA VAL A 59 -14.46 -18.52 7.08
C VAL A 59 -15.61 -18.23 6.13
N LYS A 60 -16.84 -18.19 6.66
CA LYS A 60 -18.01 -17.82 5.88
C LYS A 60 -17.94 -16.34 5.49
N LEU A 61 -18.05 -16.09 4.19
CA LEU A 61 -18.01 -14.75 3.61
C LEU A 61 -19.42 -14.28 3.25
N LEU A 62 -19.66 -12.99 3.43
CA LEU A 62 -20.85 -12.27 3.01
C LEU A 62 -20.47 -11.32 1.86
N ASP A 63 -21.44 -11.03 0.98
CA ASP A 63 -21.29 -10.04 -0.08
C ASP A 63 -21.73 -8.66 0.43
N GLY A 64 -20.99 -7.61 0.08
CA GLY A 64 -21.35 -6.22 0.28
C GLY A 64 -21.27 -5.45 -1.03
N SER A 65 -22.06 -4.38 -1.13
CA SER A 65 -22.08 -3.51 -2.30
C SER A 65 -22.47 -2.09 -1.92
N ILE A 66 -22.09 -1.13 -2.76
CA ILE A 66 -22.69 0.21 -2.71
C ILE A 66 -24.16 0.18 -3.17
N ASP A 67 -24.89 1.24 -2.85
CA ASP A 67 -26.27 1.47 -3.26
C ASP A 67 -26.37 1.52 -4.79
N LYS A 68 -27.28 0.71 -5.34
CA LYS A 68 -27.55 0.64 -6.79
C LYS A 68 -27.95 1.99 -7.38
N ASP A 69 -28.48 2.92 -6.58
CA ASP A 69 -28.91 4.25 -7.02
C ASP A 69 -27.73 5.13 -7.52
N PHE A 70 -26.48 4.72 -7.24
CA PHE A 70 -25.32 5.35 -7.85
C PHE A 70 -25.29 5.18 -9.38
N GLY A 71 -25.87 4.11 -9.93
CA GLY A 71 -25.81 3.80 -11.36
C GLY A 71 -24.52 3.07 -11.76
N THR A 72 -23.74 2.61 -10.78
CA THR A 72 -22.59 1.73 -10.97
C THR A 72 -22.63 0.61 -9.93
N THR A 73 -21.87 -0.45 -10.17
CA THR A 73 -21.77 -1.60 -9.26
C THR A 73 -20.36 -1.66 -8.70
N LEU A 74 -20.23 -1.51 -7.38
CA LEU A 74 -19.00 -1.80 -6.66
C LEU A 74 -19.34 -2.83 -5.58
N THR A 75 -18.72 -4.00 -5.65
CA THR A 75 -18.97 -5.11 -4.74
C THR A 75 -17.69 -5.60 -4.08
N PHE A 76 -17.81 -6.19 -2.90
CA PHE A 76 -16.71 -6.75 -2.13
C PHE A 76 -17.23 -7.90 -1.25
N LYS A 77 -16.32 -8.71 -0.72
CA LYS A 77 -16.63 -9.79 0.22
C LYS A 77 -16.01 -9.53 1.57
N TYR A 78 -16.68 -9.95 2.64
CA TYR A 78 -16.17 -9.77 4.00
C TYR A 78 -16.58 -10.92 4.93
N PRO A 79 -15.80 -11.22 5.99
CA PRO A 79 -16.16 -12.26 6.95
C PRO A 79 -17.43 -11.89 7.74
N GLU A 80 -18.29 -12.86 8.02
CA GLU A 80 -19.52 -12.62 8.80
C GLU A 80 -19.27 -12.10 10.22
N THR A 81 -18.05 -12.27 10.74
CA THR A 81 -17.64 -11.79 12.06
C THR A 81 -17.38 -10.29 12.11
N TRP A 82 -17.27 -9.62 10.96
CA TRP A 82 -17.02 -8.17 10.88
C TRP A 82 -18.34 -7.39 10.98
N GLN A 83 -18.30 -6.25 11.68
CA GLN A 83 -19.47 -5.38 11.81
C GLN A 83 -19.63 -4.52 10.57
N TYR A 84 -20.74 -4.68 9.85
CA TYR A 84 -21.15 -3.85 8.71
C TYR A 84 -21.95 -2.63 9.15
N LYS A 85 -21.59 -1.44 8.65
CA LYS A 85 -22.40 -0.22 8.74
C LYS A 85 -22.39 0.49 7.39
N SER A 86 -23.54 1.00 6.96
CA SER A 86 -23.65 1.93 5.83
C SER A 86 -24.37 3.20 6.28
N SER A 87 -23.96 4.33 5.73
CA SER A 87 -24.60 5.62 5.94
C SER A 87 -24.60 6.41 4.63
N VAL A 88 -25.67 7.17 4.40
CA VAL A 88 -25.81 8.06 3.27
C VAL A 88 -25.92 9.49 3.78
N SER A 89 -25.20 10.40 3.12
CA SER A 89 -25.23 11.84 3.39
C SER A 89 -25.40 12.63 2.09
N GLY A 90 -25.92 13.85 2.19
CA GLY A 90 -26.27 14.69 1.04
C GLY A 90 -27.69 14.48 0.54
N SER A 91 -27.95 14.85 -0.70
CA SER A 91 -29.29 14.91 -1.30
C SER A 91 -29.36 14.06 -2.56
N LYS A 92 -30.11 12.96 -2.50
CA LYS A 92 -30.37 12.10 -3.67
C LYS A 92 -31.12 12.84 -4.77
N THR A 93 -32.01 13.78 -4.42
CA THR A 93 -32.79 14.56 -5.39
C THR A 93 -31.93 15.54 -6.18
N ASP A 94 -30.89 16.08 -5.55
CA ASP A 94 -29.98 17.04 -6.18
C ASP A 94 -28.83 16.33 -6.93
N GLY A 95 -28.81 15.00 -6.92
CA GLY A 95 -27.75 14.19 -7.51
C GLY A 95 -26.43 14.21 -6.74
N ASN A 96 -26.37 14.90 -5.60
CA ASN A 96 -25.15 15.16 -4.82
C ASN A 96 -25.21 14.46 -3.47
N TRP A 97 -24.70 13.24 -3.42
CA TRP A 97 -24.73 12.44 -2.21
C TRP A 97 -23.52 11.52 -2.12
N ILE A 98 -23.24 11.08 -0.90
CA ILE A 98 -22.12 10.23 -0.54
C ILE A 98 -22.67 9.06 0.24
N GLU A 99 -22.26 7.86 -0.14
CA GLU A 99 -22.41 6.68 0.69
C GLU A 99 -21.06 6.34 1.33
N GLU A 100 -21.11 6.02 2.62
CA GLU A 100 -19.98 5.51 3.38
C GLU A 100 -20.35 4.17 3.98
N ILE A 101 -19.63 3.12 3.57
CA ILE A 101 -19.67 1.78 4.15
C ILE A 101 -18.44 1.59 5.01
N SER A 102 -18.62 1.09 6.23
CA SER A 102 -17.54 0.75 7.15
C SER A 102 -17.71 -0.68 7.65
N LEU A 103 -16.63 -1.45 7.54
CA LEU A 103 -16.49 -2.81 8.05
C LEU A 103 -15.48 -2.78 9.19
N THR A 104 -15.93 -3.01 10.43
CA THR A 104 -15.05 -2.99 11.61
C THR A 104 -14.69 -4.41 12.03
N SER A 105 -13.39 -4.66 12.25
CA SER A 105 -12.89 -5.96 12.69
C SER A 105 -13.41 -6.33 14.08
N PRO A 106 -13.44 -7.63 14.47
CA PRO A 106 -13.89 -8.07 15.79
C PRO A 106 -13.14 -7.38 16.95
N SER A 107 -11.84 -7.20 16.84
CA SER A 107 -11.03 -6.47 17.84
C SER A 107 -11.22 -4.95 17.80
N LYS A 108 -11.90 -4.43 16.77
CA LYS A 108 -12.05 -3.00 16.44
C LYS A 108 -10.73 -2.30 16.10
N LYS A 109 -9.64 -3.04 15.89
CA LYS A 109 -8.34 -2.48 15.51
C LYS A 109 -8.33 -1.96 14.08
N TYR A 110 -9.05 -2.62 13.17
CA TYR A 110 -9.08 -2.29 11.75
C TYR A 110 -10.50 -1.92 11.29
N VAL A 111 -10.60 -0.90 10.45
CA VAL A 111 -11.83 -0.49 9.78
C VAL A 111 -11.59 -0.38 8.28
N VAL A 112 -12.22 -1.22 7.48
CA VAL A 112 -12.23 -1.05 6.02
C VAL A 112 -13.36 -0.11 5.66
N SER A 113 -13.05 1.00 5.01
CA SER A 113 -14.02 2.03 4.63
C SER A 113 -14.08 2.18 3.12
N TYR A 114 -15.30 2.16 2.58
CA TYR A 114 -15.62 2.55 1.21
C TYR A 114 -16.45 3.82 1.26
N ARG A 115 -15.99 4.87 0.59
CA ARG A 115 -16.70 6.14 0.49
C ARG A 115 -16.84 6.49 -0.97
N VAL A 116 -18.07 6.53 -1.47
CA VAL A 116 -18.39 6.77 -2.88
C VAL A 116 -19.29 8.00 -2.97
N GLY A 117 -18.95 8.92 -3.87
CA GLY A 117 -19.69 10.16 -4.08
C GLY A 117 -20.25 10.23 -5.50
N LYS A 118 -21.41 10.87 -5.63
CA LYS A 118 -22.08 11.19 -6.90
C LYS A 118 -22.26 12.70 -7.01
N GLY A 119 -22.08 13.25 -8.21
CA GLY A 119 -22.40 14.63 -8.54
C GLY A 119 -21.44 15.71 -8.02
N GLY A 120 -20.36 15.33 -7.32
CA GLY A 120 -19.40 16.29 -6.76
C GLY A 120 -17.95 15.79 -6.77
N GLY A 121 -17.02 16.73 -7.03
CA GLY A 121 -15.57 16.54 -6.92
C GLY A 121 -15.10 16.64 -5.46
N VAL A 122 -14.15 15.79 -5.04
CA VAL A 122 -13.34 16.11 -3.87
C VAL A 122 -12.30 17.14 -4.31
N GLY A 123 -12.40 18.36 -3.77
CA GLY A 123 -11.39 19.40 -3.96
C GLY A 123 -10.54 19.54 -2.69
N GLY A 124 -9.27 19.87 -2.86
CA GLY A 124 -8.32 20.06 -1.78
C GLY A 124 -6.96 20.43 -2.36
N ILE A 125 -6.27 21.33 -1.67
CA ILE A 125 -4.87 21.62 -1.96
C ILE A 125 -4.01 20.75 -1.05
N CYS A 126 -2.94 20.20 -1.60
CA CYS A 126 -1.91 19.51 -0.85
C CYS A 126 -0.62 20.31 -1.05
N ILE A 127 -0.01 20.75 0.06
CA ILE A 127 1.21 21.55 0.05
C ILE A 127 2.37 20.59 0.35
N PRO A 128 3.24 20.27 -0.63
CA PRO A 128 4.29 19.25 -0.48
C PRO A 128 5.24 19.51 0.69
N GLU A 129 5.52 20.77 0.99
CA GLU A 129 6.44 21.20 2.05
C GLU A 129 5.92 20.86 3.46
N ASP A 130 4.60 20.72 3.60
CA ASP A 130 3.92 20.50 4.88
C ASP A 130 3.59 19.02 5.15
N THR A 131 3.81 18.15 4.17
CA THR A 131 3.18 16.82 4.12
C THR A 131 4.14 15.64 4.19
N GLY A 132 5.41 15.83 4.52
CA GLY A 132 6.36 14.72 4.67
C GLY A 132 6.62 13.95 3.35
N THR A 133 7.29 12.80 3.46
CA THR A 133 7.71 11.99 2.30
C THR A 133 7.35 10.53 2.45
N ILE A 134 7.28 9.82 1.32
CA ILE A 134 7.09 8.37 1.28
C ILE A 134 8.35 7.68 1.79
N ALA A 135 8.24 6.87 2.84
CA ALA A 135 9.33 6.05 3.39
C ALA A 135 9.45 4.70 2.67
N ALA A 136 8.30 4.09 2.35
CA ALA A 136 8.20 2.80 1.70
C ALA A 136 6.88 2.73 0.93
N THR A 137 6.84 1.95 -0.14
CA THR A 137 5.61 1.67 -0.88
C THR A 137 5.64 0.26 -1.42
N SER A 138 4.49 -0.42 -1.37
CA SER A 138 4.21 -1.65 -2.08
C SER A 138 2.86 -1.52 -2.76
N TYR A 139 2.66 -2.24 -3.87
CA TYR A 139 1.35 -2.30 -4.51
C TYR A 139 1.10 -3.67 -5.15
N GLN A 140 -0.18 -4.00 -5.31
CA GLN A 140 -0.68 -5.20 -5.97
C GLN A 140 -1.90 -4.82 -6.81
N MET A 141 -1.94 -5.24 -8.07
CA MET A 141 -3.12 -5.02 -8.93
C MET A 141 -4.31 -5.85 -8.45
N LEU A 142 -5.52 -5.32 -8.63
CA LEU A 142 -6.76 -6.05 -8.36
C LEU A 142 -7.23 -6.81 -9.61
N ASP A 143 -7.57 -8.09 -9.44
CA ASP A 143 -8.05 -8.93 -10.56
C ASP A 143 -9.43 -8.45 -11.07
N GLY A 144 -10.32 -8.10 -10.14
CA GLY A 144 -11.69 -7.66 -10.46
C GLY A 144 -11.86 -6.16 -10.69
N PHE A 145 -10.77 -5.38 -10.62
CA PHE A 145 -10.79 -3.93 -10.84
C PHE A 145 -9.45 -3.44 -11.42
N PRO A 146 -9.14 -3.71 -12.71
CA PRO A 146 -7.78 -3.60 -13.25
C PRO A 146 -7.15 -2.19 -13.25
N SER A 147 -7.97 -1.15 -13.23
CA SER A 147 -7.53 0.25 -13.15
C SER A 147 -7.10 0.67 -11.74
N VAL A 148 -7.26 -0.23 -10.76
CA VAL A 148 -7.03 0.00 -9.34
C VAL A 148 -5.99 -0.99 -8.80
N SER A 149 -5.14 -0.51 -7.91
CA SER A 149 -4.16 -1.30 -7.18
C SER A 149 -4.35 -1.11 -5.69
N TYR A 150 -4.24 -2.21 -4.95
CA TYR A 150 -4.02 -2.17 -3.51
C TYR A 150 -2.62 -1.63 -3.23
N VAL A 151 -2.49 -0.74 -2.26
CA VAL A 151 -1.21 -0.16 -1.85
C VAL A 151 -1.03 -0.20 -0.34
N GLU A 152 0.22 -0.35 0.08
CA GLU A 152 0.68 -0.05 1.44
C GLU A 152 1.78 1.01 1.32
N ILE A 153 1.60 2.15 1.98
CA ILE A 153 2.53 3.28 1.92
C ILE A 153 2.93 3.66 3.33
N GLY A 154 4.23 3.69 3.60
CA GLY A 154 4.79 4.18 4.84
C GLY A 154 5.22 5.64 4.72
N TYR A 155 5.07 6.42 5.77
CA TYR A 155 5.37 7.86 5.77
C TYR A 155 6.57 8.22 6.66
N LYS A 156 7.32 9.26 6.27
CA LYS A 156 8.40 9.86 7.04
C LYS A 156 8.25 11.38 7.12
N GLY A 157 8.45 11.92 8.32
CA GLY A 157 8.29 13.34 8.64
C GLY A 157 7.01 13.59 9.45
N THR A 158 6.94 14.75 10.11
CA THR A 158 5.78 15.20 10.87
C THR A 158 4.86 16.00 9.93
N PRO A 159 3.75 15.41 9.43
CA PRO A 159 2.73 16.19 8.77
C PRO A 159 2.20 17.24 9.75
N THR A 160 2.18 18.50 9.34
CA THR A 160 1.63 19.55 10.19
C THR A 160 0.10 19.39 10.23
N ASN A 161 -0.39 18.76 11.30
CA ASN A 161 -1.76 18.85 11.82
C ASN A 161 -2.92 18.13 11.11
N SER A 162 -2.75 17.28 10.08
CA SER A 162 -3.94 16.68 9.43
C SER A 162 -3.80 15.30 8.81
N THR A 163 -2.59 14.75 8.67
CA THR A 163 -2.41 13.39 8.12
C THR A 163 -2.10 12.45 9.27
N PRO A 164 -2.84 11.33 9.44
CA PRO A 164 -2.45 10.31 10.40
C PRO A 164 -1.03 9.87 10.04
N GLU A 165 -0.17 9.97 11.03
CA GLU A 165 1.22 9.64 10.92
C GLU A 165 1.36 8.12 10.62
N GLY A 166 2.53 7.71 10.11
CA GLY A 166 2.86 6.31 9.92
C GLY A 166 2.52 5.65 8.58
N GLY A 167 1.36 5.90 7.96
CA GLY A 167 1.12 5.37 6.61
C GLY A 167 -0.30 5.42 6.05
N TYR A 168 -0.47 4.83 4.86
CA TYR A 168 -1.74 4.65 4.16
C TYR A 168 -1.86 3.23 3.62
N ILE A 169 -3.06 2.68 3.71
CA ILE A 169 -3.39 1.34 3.20
C ILE A 169 -4.72 1.44 2.50
N GLY A 170 -4.78 1.12 1.22
CA GLY A 170 -6.01 1.31 0.47
C GLY A 170 -5.89 0.99 -0.99
N LEU A 171 -6.86 1.47 -1.75
CA LEU A 171 -6.95 1.29 -3.19
C LEU A 171 -6.67 2.62 -3.89
N LEU A 172 -5.72 2.61 -4.82
CA LEU A 172 -5.34 3.75 -5.65
C LEU A 172 -5.50 3.42 -7.14
N SER A 173 -5.57 4.44 -7.99
CA SER A 173 -5.37 4.22 -9.42
C SER A 173 -4.02 3.54 -9.66
N THR A 174 -4.01 2.46 -10.44
CA THR A 174 -2.80 1.72 -10.81
C THR A 174 -1.74 2.64 -11.43
N ASN A 175 -2.15 3.68 -12.15
CA ASN A 175 -1.23 4.65 -12.76
C ASN A 175 -0.51 5.53 -11.74
N ILE A 176 -1.16 5.83 -10.61
CA ILE A 176 -0.55 6.56 -9.48
C ILE A 176 0.37 5.59 -8.74
N ALA A 177 -0.15 4.43 -8.33
CA ALA A 177 0.58 3.43 -7.55
C ALA A 177 1.94 3.06 -8.16
N LYS A 178 2.00 2.88 -9.49
CA LYS A 178 3.24 2.56 -10.23
C LYS A 178 4.32 3.65 -10.19
N LYS A 179 3.93 4.91 -9.99
CA LYS A 179 4.83 6.06 -10.03
C LYS A 179 5.41 6.43 -8.68
N LEU A 180 4.72 6.04 -7.60
CA LEU A 180 5.15 6.30 -6.23
C LEU A 180 6.46 5.57 -5.93
N LYS A 181 7.38 6.27 -5.27
CA LYS A 181 8.65 5.71 -4.80
C LYS A 181 9.08 6.38 -3.48
N PRO A 182 9.94 5.75 -2.68
CA PRO A 182 10.50 6.39 -1.50
C PRO A 182 11.16 7.74 -1.83
N GLY A 183 10.90 8.74 -1.01
CA GLY A 183 11.35 10.13 -1.18
C GLY A 183 10.35 11.05 -1.90
N ASP A 184 9.34 10.50 -2.59
CA ASP A 184 8.25 11.31 -3.16
C ASP A 184 7.44 12.01 -2.05
N SER A 185 6.74 13.08 -2.42
CA SER A 185 5.86 13.78 -1.49
C SER A 185 4.63 12.93 -1.19
N ILE A 186 4.10 13.00 0.03
CA ILE A 186 2.79 12.39 0.34
C ILE A 186 1.69 13.03 -0.52
N CYS A 187 1.86 14.26 -0.98
CA CYS A 187 0.94 14.89 -1.94
C CYS A 187 0.86 14.20 -3.29
N ASP A 188 1.87 13.42 -3.69
CA ASP A 188 1.86 12.69 -4.97
C ASP A 188 0.85 11.54 -4.96
N ILE A 189 0.39 11.14 -3.77
CA ILE A 189 -0.77 10.27 -3.61
C ILE A 189 -2.04 11.03 -4.06
N GLY A 190 -2.17 12.31 -3.69
CA GLY A 190 -3.24 13.18 -4.14
C GLY A 190 -4.62 12.83 -3.58
N LEU A 191 -5.65 13.48 -4.12
CA LEU A 191 -7.05 13.09 -3.92
C LEU A 191 -7.30 11.88 -4.80
N ASN A 192 -7.22 10.69 -4.21
CA ASN A 192 -7.33 9.39 -4.87
C ASN A 192 -8.74 9.06 -5.38
N ALA A 193 -9.33 9.98 -6.13
CA ALA A 193 -10.59 9.75 -6.77
C ALA A 193 -10.43 8.75 -7.91
N ILE A 194 -11.09 7.60 -7.80
CA ILE A 194 -11.19 6.62 -8.88
C ILE A 194 -12.58 6.79 -9.48
N SER A 195 -12.64 7.13 -10.77
CA SER A 195 -13.92 7.19 -11.49
C SER A 195 -14.53 5.80 -11.57
N LEU A 196 -15.78 5.68 -11.12
CA LEU A 196 -16.61 4.49 -11.25
C LEU A 196 -17.59 4.62 -12.42
N SER A 197 -18.06 5.83 -12.71
CA SER A 197 -18.88 6.12 -13.88
C SER A 197 -18.63 7.55 -14.33
N ASP A 198 -18.06 7.72 -15.53
CA ASP A 198 -17.83 9.03 -16.12
C ASP A 198 -19.15 9.74 -16.49
N ARG A 199 -20.19 8.96 -16.82
CA ARG A 199 -21.50 9.50 -17.23
C ARG A 199 -22.23 10.16 -16.07
N ASP A 200 -22.15 9.54 -14.89
CA ASP A 200 -22.93 9.94 -13.72
C ASP A 200 -22.08 10.67 -12.67
N PHE A 201 -20.83 10.98 -13.00
CA PHE A 201 -19.83 11.58 -12.10
C PHE A 201 -19.75 10.84 -10.76
N VAL A 202 -19.69 9.51 -10.82
CA VAL A 202 -19.55 8.65 -9.64
C VAL A 202 -18.09 8.32 -9.45
N GLN A 203 -17.57 8.58 -8.24
CA GLN A 203 -16.18 8.34 -7.93
C GLN A 203 -15.98 7.88 -6.49
N THR A 204 -14.92 7.14 -6.24
CA THR A 204 -14.52 6.75 -4.89
C THR A 204 -13.80 7.92 -4.23
N LEU A 205 -14.27 8.38 -3.08
CA LEU A 205 -13.57 9.39 -2.28
C LEU A 205 -12.51 8.75 -1.38
N ALA A 206 -12.75 7.52 -0.92
CA ALA A 206 -11.81 6.72 -0.17
C ALA A 206 -12.16 5.23 -0.24
N MET A 207 -11.17 4.37 -0.45
CA MET A 207 -11.28 2.93 -0.23
C MET A 207 -10.02 2.50 0.52
N LYS A 208 -10.10 2.36 1.83
CA LYS A 208 -8.91 2.26 2.69
C LYS A 208 -9.14 1.44 3.95
N ILE A 209 -8.04 1.03 4.57
CA ILE A 209 -8.02 0.46 5.92
C ILE A 209 -7.59 1.58 6.86
N ASN A 210 -8.44 1.92 7.83
CA ASN A 210 -8.09 2.78 8.96
C ASN A 210 -7.70 1.89 10.15
N ILE A 211 -6.69 2.34 10.90
CA ILE A 211 -6.27 1.72 12.16
C ILE A 211 -6.79 2.62 13.28
N SER A 212 -7.53 2.06 14.24
CA SER A 212 -8.20 2.85 15.29
C SER A 212 -7.24 3.66 16.16
N ASP A 213 -6.06 3.11 16.43
CA ASP A 213 -4.94 3.82 17.05
C ASP A 213 -3.88 4.07 15.96
N PRO A 214 -3.97 5.19 15.22
CA PRO A 214 -3.06 5.44 14.11
C PRO A 214 -1.63 5.58 14.64
N PRO A 215 -0.66 4.89 14.04
CA PRO A 215 0.74 5.01 14.44
C PRO A 215 1.27 6.43 14.22
N THR A 216 2.32 6.82 14.94
CA THR A 216 2.96 8.14 14.75
C THR A 216 4.20 8.10 13.86
N SER A 217 4.56 6.91 13.36
CA SER A 217 5.75 6.72 12.53
C SER A 217 5.66 5.44 11.71
N TYR A 218 6.47 5.37 10.65
CA TYR A 218 6.54 4.16 9.83
C TYR A 218 6.98 2.93 10.63
N ASP A 219 7.89 3.09 11.59
CA ASP A 219 8.37 1.99 12.44
C ASP A 219 7.27 1.42 13.34
N GLN A 220 6.31 2.24 13.76
CA GLN A 220 5.11 1.79 14.47
C GLN A 220 4.04 1.24 13.53
N PHE A 221 3.96 1.75 12.30
CA PHE A 221 2.99 1.30 11.29
C PHE A 221 3.31 -0.09 10.73
N LYS A 222 4.58 -0.35 10.39
CA LYS A 222 5.01 -1.59 9.75
C LYS A 222 4.60 -2.86 10.51
N PRO A 223 4.75 -2.97 11.85
CA PRO A 223 4.28 -4.14 12.60
C PRO A 223 2.76 -4.35 12.56
N LEU A 224 1.98 -3.33 12.20
CA LEU A 224 0.51 -3.41 12.11
C LEU A 224 0.04 -3.98 10.77
N LEU A 225 0.95 -4.10 9.78
CA LEU A 225 0.72 -4.70 8.46
C LEU A 225 0.87 -6.23 8.50
N GLY A 226 0.30 -6.86 9.51
CA GLY A 226 0.34 -8.30 9.67
C GLY A 226 -0.63 -8.81 10.72
N GLY A 227 -0.84 -10.13 10.72
CA GLY A 227 -1.77 -10.82 11.60
C GLY A 227 -3.15 -11.00 10.98
N GLU A 228 -3.93 -11.89 11.58
CA GLU A 228 -5.15 -12.42 10.96
C GLU A 228 -6.18 -11.35 10.59
N GLU A 229 -6.48 -10.39 11.47
CA GLU A 229 -7.48 -9.37 11.15
C GLU A 229 -6.99 -8.37 10.08
N TYR A 230 -5.69 -8.11 10.02
CA TYR A 230 -5.12 -7.29 8.94
C TYR A 230 -5.20 -8.03 7.60
N ASP A 231 -4.85 -9.32 7.58
CA ASP A 231 -4.95 -10.15 6.39
C ASP A 231 -6.40 -10.22 5.88
N GLN A 232 -7.38 -10.31 6.80
CA GLN A 232 -8.80 -10.21 6.47
C GLN A 232 -9.16 -8.83 5.92
N ALA A 233 -8.70 -7.73 6.53
CA ALA A 233 -8.92 -6.36 6.05
C ALA A 233 -8.39 -6.16 4.61
N LYS A 234 -7.18 -6.68 4.35
CA LYS A 234 -6.54 -6.68 3.04
C LYS A 234 -7.33 -7.52 2.04
N ALA A 235 -7.77 -8.72 2.43
CA ALA A 235 -8.58 -9.59 1.59
C ALA A 235 -9.92 -8.95 1.21
N ILE A 236 -10.56 -8.20 2.13
CA ILE A 236 -11.76 -7.42 1.83
C ILE A 236 -11.50 -6.44 0.68
N LEU A 237 -10.46 -5.61 0.79
CA LEU A 237 -10.13 -4.66 -0.29
C LEU A 237 -9.74 -5.36 -1.61
N LEU A 238 -8.96 -6.43 -1.55
CA LEU A 238 -8.56 -7.20 -2.74
C LEU A 238 -9.74 -7.91 -3.42
N SER A 239 -10.82 -8.18 -2.68
CA SER A 239 -12.05 -8.75 -3.25
C SER A 239 -12.93 -7.73 -3.97
N THR A 240 -12.56 -6.45 -3.97
CA THR A 240 -13.34 -5.39 -4.61
C THR A 240 -13.39 -5.61 -6.12
N THR A 241 -14.59 -5.52 -6.69
CA THR A 241 -14.83 -5.60 -8.13
C THR A 241 -15.68 -4.42 -8.59
N HIS A 242 -15.46 -3.99 -9.84
CA HIS A 242 -16.16 -2.90 -10.50
C HIS A 242 -16.17 -3.07 -12.03
#